data_AF-A0AAC9IF24-F1
#
_entry.id   AF-A0AAC9IF24-F1
#
_cell.length_a   1.000
_cell.length_b   1.000
_cell.length_c   1.000
_cell.angle_alpha   90.00
_cell.angle_beta   90.00
_cell.angle_gamma   90.00
#
_symmetry.space_group_name_H-M   'P 1'
#
loop_
_entity.id
_entity.type
_entity.pdbx_description
1 polymer ?
#
loop_
_entity_poly.entity_id
_entity_poly.type
_entity_poly.pdbx_seq_one_letter_code
_entity_poly.pdbx_strand_id
1 'polypeptide(L)'
;MAKVLKDQTLYQCEQCGKRLLTPHGAKLHETKYCSVVRQREAMIEHKKRQESCEHKHMEMSYGSWLGEDHLQLPEFEYCADCGMSEMDIEKQKKERANVQ
;
A
#
# COMPACT_ATOMS: atom_id res chain seq x y z
N MET A 1 10.78 40.82 -7.90
CA MET A 1 11.98 40.16 -8.46
C MET A 1 12.45 39.10 -7.48
N ALA A 2 12.65 37.85 -7.93
CA ALA A 2 13.14 36.77 -7.05
C ALA A 2 14.65 36.92 -6.81
N LYS A 3 15.10 36.70 -5.57
CA LYS A 3 16.51 36.78 -5.19
C LYS A 3 17.22 35.51 -5.63
N VAL A 4 18.18 35.61 -6.55
CA VAL A 4 18.98 34.47 -7.02
C VAL A 4 20.07 34.19 -6.00
N LEU A 5 20.06 33.00 -5.40
CA LEU A 5 21.09 32.52 -4.49
C LEU A 5 22.16 31.79 -5.32
N LYS A 6 23.41 32.25 -5.24
CA LYS A 6 24.58 31.60 -5.87
C LYS A 6 25.26 30.69 -4.85
N ASP A 7 25.84 29.58 -5.31
CA ASP A 7 26.69 28.66 -4.51
C ASP A 7 26.00 27.97 -3.33
N GLN A 8 24.70 27.65 -3.44
CA GLN A 8 24.01 26.87 -2.42
C GLN A 8 24.33 25.37 -2.52
N THR A 9 24.79 24.78 -1.42
CA THR A 9 24.87 23.33 -1.27
C THR A 9 23.46 22.75 -1.22
N LEU A 10 23.15 21.84 -2.15
CA LEU A 10 21.90 21.09 -2.15
C LEU A 10 22.14 19.68 -1.62
N TYR A 11 21.24 19.23 -0.76
CA TYR A 11 21.24 17.87 -0.22
C TYR A 11 20.20 17.05 -0.98
N GLN A 12 20.63 16.03 -1.70
CA GLN A 12 19.75 15.18 -2.50
C GLN A 12 19.44 13.89 -1.75
N CYS A 13 18.17 13.56 -1.63
CA CYS A 13 17.74 12.26 -1.13
C CYS A 13 18.08 11.17 -2.15
N GLU A 14 18.79 10.12 -1.75
CA GLU A 14 19.15 9.01 -2.65
C GLU A 14 17.95 8.15 -3.06
N GLN A 15 16.89 8.12 -2.24
CA GLN A 15 15.73 7.26 -2.46
C GLN A 15 14.75 7.82 -3.49
N CYS A 16 14.53 9.14 -3.49
CA CYS A 16 13.56 9.79 -4.38
C CYS A 16 14.15 10.89 -5.27
N GLY A 17 15.43 11.22 -5.11
CA GLY A 17 16.11 12.27 -5.88
C GLY A 17 15.73 13.71 -5.53
N LYS A 18 14.83 13.94 -4.57
CA LYS A 18 14.40 15.28 -4.14
C LYS A 18 15.58 16.04 -3.52
N ARG A 19 15.74 17.30 -3.92
CA ARG A 19 16.80 18.20 -3.41
C ARG A 19 16.24 19.11 -2.32
N LEU A 20 17.02 19.28 -1.25
CA LEU A 20 16.68 20.10 -0.09
C LEU A 20 17.81 21.09 0.20
N LEU A 21 17.43 22.24 0.75
CA LEU A 21 18.33 23.36 1.01
C LEU A 21 19.13 23.20 2.31
N THR A 22 18.71 22.30 3.20
CA THR A 22 19.33 22.14 4.52
C THR A 22 19.59 20.66 4.84
N PRO A 23 20.67 20.35 5.57
CA PRO A 23 20.97 18.97 5.96
C PRO A 23 19.91 18.40 6.90
N HIS A 24 19.39 19.23 7.82
CA HIS A 24 18.29 18.82 8.71
C HIS A 24 17.02 18.50 7.92
N GLY A 25 16.68 19.33 6.94
CA GLY A 25 15.55 19.06 6.05
C GLY A 25 15.71 17.74 5.30
N ALA A 26 16.92 17.45 4.79
CA ALA A 26 17.20 16.18 4.11
C ALA A 26 17.04 14.97 5.03
N LYS A 27 17.59 15.02 6.25
CA LYS A 27 17.42 13.96 7.25
C LYS A 27 15.95 13.73 7.62
N LEU A 28 15.21 14.82 7.83
CA LEU A 28 13.79 14.74 8.16
C LEU A 28 12.98 14.18 6.99
N HIS A 29 13.35 14.55 5.76
CA HIS A 29 12.75 14.00 4.56
C HIS A 29 12.96 12.50 4.47
N GLU A 30 14.20 12.02 4.53
CA GLU A 30 14.52 10.59 4.43
C GLU A 30 13.79 9.73 5.47
N THR A 31 13.69 10.24 6.71
CA THR A 31 13.13 9.48 7.83
C THR A 31 11.61 9.55 7.95
N LYS A 32 10.96 10.64 7.50
CA LYS A 32 9.52 10.84 7.76
C LYS A 32 8.68 11.18 6.55
N TYR A 33 9.26 11.80 5.52
CA TYR A 33 8.49 12.41 4.43
C TYR A 33 8.85 11.92 3.04
N CYS A 34 9.85 11.06 2.90
CA CYS A 34 10.21 10.46 1.63
C CYS A 34 9.09 9.50 1.22
N SER A 35 8.40 9.84 0.13
CA SER A 35 7.27 9.05 -0.38
C SER A 35 7.71 7.62 -0.70
N VAL A 36 8.88 7.45 -1.30
CA VAL A 36 9.44 6.14 -1.66
C VAL A 36 9.68 5.28 -0.41
N VAL A 37 10.28 5.86 0.63
CA VAL A 37 10.52 5.14 1.90
C VAL A 37 9.20 4.76 2.56
N ARG A 38 8.26 5.72 2.68
CA ARG A 38 6.95 5.47 3.28
C ARG A 38 6.15 4.40 2.54
N GLN A 39 6.15 4.44 1.21
CA GLN A 39 5.49 3.43 0.39
C GLN A 39 6.12 2.05 0.59
N ARG A 40 7.46 1.99 0.62
CA ARG A 40 8.19 0.74 0.89
C ARG A 40 7.84 0.17 2.26
N GLU A 41 7.83 0.99 3.30
CA GLU A 41 7.47 0.57 4.66
C GLU A 41 6.03 0.09 4.74
N ALA A 42 5.10 0.82 4.11
CA ALA A 42 3.69 0.41 4.02
C ALA A 42 3.52 -0.93 3.29
N MET A 43 4.27 -1.18 2.21
CA MET A 43 4.26 -2.47 1.52
C MET A 43 4.79 -3.61 2.40
N ILE A 44 5.85 -3.37 3.17
CA ILE A 44 6.40 -4.36 4.11
C ILE A 44 5.38 -4.68 5.20
N GLU A 45 4.75 -3.66 5.78
CA GLU A 45 3.71 -3.84 6.79
C GLU A 45 2.51 -4.61 6.24
N HIS A 46 2.04 -4.23 5.05
CA HIS A 46 0.94 -4.93 4.36
C HIS A 46 1.28 -6.41 4.13
N LYS A 47 2.50 -6.70 3.64
CA LYS A 47 2.95 -8.08 3.44
C LYS A 47 2.97 -8.89 4.75
N LYS A 48 3.43 -8.29 5.85
CA LYS A 48 3.38 -8.94 7.18
C LYS A 48 1.95 -9.27 7.60
N ARG A 49 1.00 -8.34 7.38
CA ARG A 49 -0.42 -8.57 7.66
C ARG A 49 -0.98 -9.71 6.80
N GLN A 50 -0.58 -9.79 5.53
CA GLN A 50 -0.96 -10.88 4.64
C GLN A 50 -0.44 -12.25 5.12
N GLU A 51 0.83 -12.32 5.51
CA GLU A 51 1.47 -13.57 5.98
C GLU A 51 0.82 -14.10 7.27
N SER A 52 0.38 -13.22 8.16
CA SER A 52 -0.28 -13.57 9.42
C SER A 52 -1.82 -13.54 9.34
N CYS A 53 -2.40 -13.50 8.15
CA CYS A 53 -3.83 -13.29 7.98
C CYS A 53 -4.64 -14.49 8.48
N GLU A 54 -5.60 -14.23 9.38
CA GLU A 54 -6.58 -15.22 9.88
C GLU A 54 -7.92 -15.15 9.14
N HIS A 55 -8.03 -14.28 8.12
CA HIS A 55 -9.26 -14.02 7.35
C HIS A 55 -10.46 -13.57 8.20
N LYS A 56 -10.21 -12.76 9.23
CA LYS A 56 -11.27 -12.20 10.09
C LYS A 56 -11.85 -10.88 9.57
N HIS A 57 -11.10 -10.15 8.76
CA HIS A 57 -11.49 -8.86 8.20
C HIS A 57 -12.06 -9.07 6.79
N MET A 58 -13.34 -9.43 6.72
CA MET A 58 -14.07 -9.67 5.46
C MET A 58 -14.86 -8.42 5.07
N GLU A 59 -14.83 -8.08 3.77
CA GLU A 59 -15.57 -7.00 3.14
C GLU A 59 -16.35 -7.52 1.92
N MET A 60 -17.44 -6.82 1.57
CA MET A 60 -18.22 -7.08 0.35
C MET A 60 -17.68 -6.26 -0.82
N SER A 61 -17.42 -6.90 -1.96
CA SER A 61 -17.23 -6.20 -3.22
C SER A 61 -18.59 -5.84 -3.85
N TYR A 62 -18.63 -4.71 -4.55
CA TYR A 62 -19.82 -4.22 -5.23
C TYR A 62 -19.51 -3.93 -6.70
N GLY A 63 -20.29 -4.53 -7.58
CA GLY A 63 -20.23 -4.34 -9.03
C GLY A 63 -21.34 -3.40 -9.51
N SER A 64 -21.09 -2.70 -10.62
CA SER A 64 -22.12 -1.87 -11.25
C SER A 64 -23.09 -2.74 -12.05
N TRP A 65 -24.39 -2.48 -11.93
CA TRP A 65 -25.38 -3.14 -12.76
C TRP A 65 -25.25 -2.68 -14.22
N LEU A 66 -25.28 -3.64 -15.16
CA LEU A 66 -25.12 -3.36 -16.58
C LEU A 66 -26.21 -2.39 -17.07
N GLY A 67 -25.78 -1.21 -17.51
CA GLY A 67 -26.66 -0.16 -18.05
C GLY A 67 -27.17 0.85 -17.02
N GLU A 68 -26.91 0.64 -15.73
CA GLU A 68 -27.25 1.58 -14.68
C GLU A 68 -26.08 1.73 -13.69
N ASP A 69 -25.07 2.54 -14.07
CA ASP A 69 -23.84 2.76 -13.29
C ASP A 69 -24.07 3.30 -11.86
N HIS A 70 -25.27 3.83 -11.58
CA HIS A 70 -25.65 4.34 -10.27
C HIS A 70 -26.17 3.25 -9.33
N LEU A 71 -26.50 2.06 -9.85
CA LEU A 71 -26.91 0.91 -9.07
C LEU A 71 -25.71 -0.02 -8.85
N GLN A 72 -25.40 -0.26 -7.58
CA GLN A 72 -24.36 -1.20 -7.17
C GLN A 72 -24.99 -2.46 -6.57
N LEU A 73 -24.50 -3.62 -7.00
CA LEU A 73 -24.92 -4.92 -6.48
C LEU A 73 -23.76 -5.62 -5.78
N PRO A 74 -23.98 -6.27 -4.63
CA PRO A 74 -22.95 -7.08 -4.00
C PRO A 74 -22.53 -8.24 -4.92
N GLU A 75 -21.23 -8.43 -5.11
CA GLU A 75 -20.69 -9.50 -5.97
C GLU A 75 -20.12 -10.66 -5.16
N PHE A 76 -19.16 -10.41 -4.27
CA PHE A 76 -18.53 -11.45 -3.45
C PHE A 76 -17.91 -10.90 -2.16
N GLU A 77 -17.67 -11.79 -1.20
CA GLU A 77 -16.92 -11.48 0.02
C GLU A 77 -15.43 -11.77 -0.17
N TYR A 78 -14.59 -10.84 0.28
CA TYR A 78 -13.13 -10.98 0.27
C TYR A 78 -12.52 -10.49 1.57
N CYS A 79 -11.36 -11.05 1.94
CA CYS A 79 -10.61 -10.54 3.08
C CYS A 79 -9.86 -9.26 2.69
N ALA A 80 -10.14 -8.14 3.35
CA ALA A 80 -9.52 -6.86 3.02
C ALA A 80 -8.00 -6.82 3.29
N ASP A 81 -7.51 -7.67 4.19
CA ASP A 81 -6.07 -7.71 4.53
C ASP A 81 -5.25 -8.51 3.50
N CYS A 82 -5.82 -9.53 2.85
CA CYS A 82 -5.09 -10.42 1.94
C CYS A 82 -5.67 -10.55 0.53
N GLY A 83 -6.87 -10.04 0.30
CA GLY A 83 -7.56 -10.07 -0.99
C GLY A 83 -8.13 -11.44 -1.39
N MET A 84 -8.06 -12.45 -0.52
CA MET A 84 -8.60 -13.78 -0.82
C MET A 84 -10.12 -13.80 -0.65
N SER A 85 -10.82 -14.36 -1.64
CA SER A 85 -12.27 -14.61 -1.53
C SER A 85 -12.57 -15.80 -0.63
N GLU A 86 -13.83 -15.95 -0.21
CA GLU A 86 -14.27 -17.15 0.50
C GLU A 86 -13.91 -18.45 -0.23
N MET A 87 -14.04 -18.47 -1.56
CA MET A 87 -13.68 -19.62 -2.40
C MET A 87 -12.18 -19.91 -2.34
N ASP A 88 -11.34 -18.88 -2.36
CA ASP A 88 -9.87 -19.03 -2.28
C ASP A 88 -9.45 -19.54 -0.90
N ILE A 89 -10.10 -19.06 0.17
CA ILE A 89 -9.86 -19.50 1.55
C ILE A 89 -10.25 -20.98 1.69
N GLU A 90 -11.40 -21.38 1.15
CA GLU A 90 -11.86 -22.77 1.19
C GLU A 90 -10.92 -23.69 0.40
N LYS A 91 -10.47 -23.26 -0.79
CA LYS A 91 -9.47 -23.98 -1.58
C LYS A 91 -8.15 -24.15 -0.83
N GLN A 92 -7.65 -23.07 -0.20
CA GLN A 92 -6.42 -23.13 0.58
C GLN A 92 -6.53 -24.08 1.78
N LYS A 93 -7.70 -24.14 2.45
CA LYS A 93 -7.96 -25.11 3.52
C LYS A 93 -7.94 -26.55 3.01
N LYS A 94 -8.56 -26.82 1.85
CA LYS A 94 -8.57 -28.15 1.21
C LYS A 94 -7.16 -28.58 0.78
N GLU A 95 -6.38 -27.68 0.21
CA GLU A 95 -4.98 -27.94 -0.16
C GLU A 95 -4.11 -28.25 1.06
N ARG A 96 -4.27 -27.51 2.16
CA ARG A 96 -3.57 -27.80 3.43
C ARG A 96 -3.99 -29.14 4.03
N ALA A 97 -5.26 -29.52 3.89
CA ALA A 97 -5.77 -30.80 4.39
C ALA A 97 -5.31 -32.01 3.56
N ASN A 98 -5.09 -31.84 2.25
CA ASN A 98 -4.60 -32.91 1.36
C ASN A 98 -3.09 -33.16 1.43
N VAL A 99 -2.33 -32.29 2.10
CA VAL A 99 -0.87 -32.41 2.28
C VAL A 99 -0.52 -33.09 3.62
N GLN A 100 -1.53 -33.49 4.40
CA GLN A 100 -1.39 -34.28 5.63
C GLN A 100 -1.53 -35.77 5.40
#